data_AF-A0A523EAM9-F1
#
_entry.id   AF-A0A523EAM9-F1
#
_cell.length_a   1.000
_cell.length_b   1.000
_cell.length_c   1.000
_cell.angle_alpha   90.00
_cell.angle_beta   90.00
_cell.angle_gamma   90.00
#
_symmetry.space_group_name_H-M   'P 1'
#
loop_
_entity.id
_entity.type
_entity.pdbx_description
1 polymer ?
#
loop_
_entity_poly.entity_id
_entity_poly.type
_entity_poly.pdbx_seq_one_letter_code
_entity_poly.pdbx_strand_id
1 'polypeptide(L)'
;MRTNKTKSYLIVFLFASVVSTPLAAKSKKLLNRSIYMPIDFELCEHLADGILYENDRLISMMPAGRLFQFTYYADRKVLLPEQVRVRVGGTYLDDDEPFTAELSVTVQGIHTAHRFRSADTQVQLLKQRKKIDTRLKKRTVRLACKRYCKRERHVATP
;
A
#
# COMPACT_ATOMS: atom_id res chain seq x y z
N MET A 1 12.78 96.22 29.62
CA MET A 1 12.24 95.49 28.45
C MET A 1 13.03 94.19 28.28
N ARG A 2 12.36 93.04 28.47
CA ARG A 2 12.88 91.68 28.26
C ARG A 2 12.27 91.15 26.97
N THR A 3 13.08 90.63 26.05
CA THR A 3 12.58 89.82 24.92
C THR A 3 13.44 88.57 24.74
N ASN A 4 12.73 87.49 24.45
CA ASN A 4 13.07 86.10 24.69
C ASN A 4 13.98 85.49 23.60
N LYS A 5 14.89 84.61 24.04
CA LYS A 5 15.57 83.65 23.17
C LYS A 5 14.65 82.45 22.94
N THR A 6 14.17 82.25 21.72
CA THR A 6 13.49 81.04 21.27
C THR A 6 14.51 79.93 21.04
N LYS A 7 14.37 78.82 21.78
CA LYS A 7 15.13 77.58 21.58
C LYS A 7 14.38 76.69 20.57
N SER A 8 15.01 76.39 19.45
CA SER A 8 14.52 75.42 18.47
C SER A 8 14.86 74.00 18.94
N TYR A 9 13.84 73.16 19.11
CA TYR A 9 14.02 71.72 19.37
C TYR A 9 14.02 70.97 18.04
N LEU A 10 15.17 70.39 17.71
CA LEU A 10 15.35 69.48 16.58
C LEU A 10 14.83 68.09 16.99
N ILE A 11 13.67 67.69 16.48
CA ILE A 11 13.13 66.34 16.67
C ILE A 11 13.63 65.48 15.51
N VAL A 12 14.56 64.57 15.78
CA VAL A 12 15.06 63.57 14.83
C VAL A 12 14.14 62.34 14.93
N PHE A 13 13.31 62.12 13.91
CA PHE A 13 12.53 60.90 13.74
C PHE A 13 13.42 59.80 13.14
N LEU A 14 13.82 58.84 13.97
CA LEU A 14 14.42 57.57 13.54
C LEU A 14 13.32 56.66 12.98
N PHE A 15 13.22 56.59 11.65
CA PHE A 15 12.44 55.56 10.97
C PHE A 15 13.19 54.23 11.08
N ALA A 16 12.76 53.37 12.00
CA ALA A 16 13.15 51.97 12.02
C ALA A 16 12.47 51.24 10.85
N SER A 17 13.20 51.07 9.76
CA SER A 17 12.80 50.22 8.63
C SER A 17 12.73 48.77 9.10
N VAL A 18 11.54 48.34 9.53
CA VAL A 18 11.23 46.93 9.77
C VAL A 18 11.20 46.25 8.39
N VAL A 19 12.35 45.68 8.00
CA VAL A 19 12.44 44.77 6.87
C VAL A 19 11.70 43.49 7.28
N SER A 20 10.40 43.44 7.00
CA SER A 20 9.62 42.22 7.08
C SER A 20 10.08 41.30 5.95
N THR A 21 11.07 40.45 6.23
CA THR A 21 11.33 39.30 5.37
C THR A 21 10.08 38.42 5.41
N PRO A 22 9.39 38.19 4.27
CA PRO A 22 8.33 37.20 4.27
C PRO A 22 9.00 35.86 4.60
N LEU A 23 8.63 35.28 5.74
CA LEU A 23 8.91 33.88 6.01
C LEU A 23 8.32 33.09 4.84
N ALA A 24 9.17 32.69 3.91
CA ALA A 24 8.83 31.72 2.88
C ALA A 24 8.36 30.47 3.63
N ALA A 25 7.05 30.31 3.72
CA ALA A 25 6.42 29.11 4.24
C ALA A 25 6.95 27.96 3.40
N LYS A 26 7.93 27.21 3.93
CA LYS A 26 8.42 25.98 3.32
C LYS A 26 7.21 25.06 3.19
N SER A 27 6.56 25.07 2.02
CA SER A 27 5.50 24.12 1.71
C SER A 27 6.13 22.74 1.90
N LYS A 28 5.70 21.99 2.92
CA LYS A 28 6.20 20.64 3.15
C LYS A 28 5.87 19.83 1.89
N LYS A 29 6.87 19.61 1.04
CA LYS A 29 6.76 18.80 -0.17
C LYS A 29 6.19 17.45 0.27
N LEU A 30 4.95 17.16 -0.14
CA LEU A 30 4.28 15.92 0.19
C LEU A 30 5.03 14.79 -0.51
N LEU A 31 5.62 13.88 0.27
CA LEU A 31 6.42 12.79 -0.27
C LEU A 31 5.52 11.63 -0.69
N ASN A 32 5.77 11.11 -1.89
CA ASN A 32 5.23 9.83 -2.34
C ASN A 32 5.74 8.70 -1.44
N ARG A 33 4.96 7.63 -1.31
CA ARG A 33 5.27 6.54 -0.40
C ARG A 33 5.11 5.20 -1.08
N SER A 34 6.09 4.32 -0.92
CA SER A 34 6.03 2.96 -1.46
C SER A 34 5.62 1.98 -0.38
N ILE A 35 4.72 1.07 -0.74
CA ILE A 35 4.18 0.00 0.10
C ILE A 35 4.48 -1.32 -0.60
N TYR A 36 5.21 -2.19 0.09
CA TYR A 36 5.64 -3.48 -0.43
C TYR A 36 4.91 -4.60 0.31
N MET A 37 4.20 -5.45 -0.43
CA MET A 37 3.43 -6.57 0.12
C MET A 37 3.98 -7.90 -0.38
N PRO A 38 4.77 -8.62 0.44
CA PRO A 38 5.25 -9.95 0.09
C PRO A 38 4.16 -11.00 0.30
N ILE A 39 3.88 -11.81 -0.71
CA ILE A 39 2.87 -12.87 -0.72
C ILE A 39 3.49 -14.15 -1.28
N ASP A 40 3.37 -15.25 -0.54
CA ASP A 40 3.61 -16.59 -1.05
C ASP A 40 2.29 -17.23 -1.45
N PHE A 41 2.27 -17.84 -2.63
CA PHE A 41 1.15 -18.59 -3.17
C PHE A 41 1.48 -20.08 -3.12
N GLU A 42 0.55 -20.86 -2.58
CA GLU A 42 0.65 -22.31 -2.45
C GLU A 42 -0.63 -22.95 -2.99
N LEU A 43 -0.52 -24.18 -3.47
CA LEU A 43 -1.66 -25.01 -3.84
C LEU A 43 -2.05 -25.94 -2.68
N CYS A 44 -3.30 -26.39 -2.65
CA CYS A 44 -3.64 -27.57 -1.85
C CYS A 44 -3.13 -28.84 -2.54
N GLU A 45 -3.08 -29.96 -1.81
CA GLU A 45 -2.51 -31.20 -2.33
C GLU A 45 -3.31 -31.82 -3.49
N HIS A 46 -4.52 -31.34 -3.74
CA HIS A 46 -5.40 -31.83 -4.80
C HIS A 46 -5.17 -31.15 -6.16
N LEU A 47 -4.25 -30.17 -6.22
CA LEU A 47 -3.97 -29.36 -7.40
C LEU A 47 -2.51 -29.51 -7.80
N ALA A 48 -2.25 -29.60 -9.10
CA ALA A 48 -0.92 -29.73 -9.68
C ALA A 48 -0.69 -28.70 -10.78
N ASP A 49 0.58 -28.63 -11.22
CA ASP A 49 1.03 -27.86 -12.38
C ASP A 49 0.56 -26.40 -12.38
N GLY A 50 0.47 -25.81 -11.19
CA GLY A 50 0.01 -24.44 -11.03
C GLY A 50 0.96 -23.46 -11.70
N ILE A 51 0.41 -22.58 -12.53
CA ILE A 51 1.09 -21.47 -13.17
C ILE A 51 0.47 -20.18 -12.65
N LEU A 52 1.32 -19.30 -12.12
CA LEU A 52 0.97 -17.97 -11.65
C LEU A 52 1.04 -16.96 -12.79
N TYR A 53 -0.04 -16.20 -12.97
CA TYR A 53 -0.14 -15.09 -13.91
C TYR A 53 -0.41 -13.79 -13.16
N GLU A 54 0.19 -12.70 -13.62
CA GLU A 54 -0.05 -11.34 -13.12
C GLU A 54 -0.41 -10.44 -14.30
N ASN A 55 -1.59 -9.83 -14.28
CA ASN A 55 -2.12 -9.03 -15.39
C ASN A 55 -1.95 -9.75 -16.74
N ASP A 56 -2.39 -11.02 -16.78
CA ASP A 56 -2.33 -11.93 -17.95
C ASP A 56 -0.93 -12.33 -18.43
N ARG A 57 0.13 -11.92 -17.72
CA ARG A 57 1.50 -12.35 -18.01
C ARG A 57 1.87 -13.55 -17.16
N LEU A 58 2.43 -14.58 -17.77
CA LEU A 58 3.02 -15.70 -17.05
C LEU A 58 4.18 -15.20 -16.19
N ILE A 59 4.18 -15.59 -14.92
CA ILE A 59 5.18 -15.19 -13.95
C ILE A 59 6.08 -16.35 -13.56
N SER A 60 5.49 -17.43 -13.05
CA SER A 60 6.24 -18.59 -12.57
C SER A 60 5.35 -19.81 -12.39
N MET A 61 5.97 -20.98 -12.24
CA MET A 61 5.32 -22.17 -11.70
C MET A 61 5.13 -22.05 -10.18
N MET A 62 4.21 -22.83 -9.64
CA MET A 62 3.85 -22.88 -8.21
C MET A 62 4.66 -23.94 -7.45
N PRO A 63 4.92 -23.76 -6.13
CA PRO A 63 4.60 -22.59 -5.31
C PRO A 63 5.44 -21.36 -5.69
N ALA A 64 4.89 -20.16 -5.45
CA ALA A 64 5.49 -18.92 -5.95
C ALA A 64 5.43 -17.79 -4.92
N GLY A 65 6.57 -17.13 -4.67
CA GLY A 65 6.65 -15.90 -3.88
C GLY A 65 6.64 -14.65 -4.76
N ARG A 66 5.85 -13.64 -4.41
CA ARG A 66 5.79 -12.36 -5.12
C ARG A 66 5.83 -11.17 -4.18
N LEU A 67 6.48 -10.09 -4.64
CA LEU A 67 6.49 -8.80 -3.97
C LEU A 67 5.64 -7.82 -4.77
N PHE A 68 4.46 -7.49 -4.26
CA PHE A 68 3.61 -6.47 -4.86
C PHE A 68 4.03 -5.10 -4.37
N GLN A 69 4.18 -4.14 -5.27
CA GLN A 69 4.51 -2.76 -4.96
C GLN A 69 3.32 -1.86 -5.26
N PHE A 70 3.02 -0.99 -4.31
CA PHE A 70 2.01 0.04 -4.41
C PHE A 70 2.63 1.38 -4.04
N THR A 71 2.27 2.44 -4.75
CA THR A 71 2.78 3.80 -4.51
C THR A 71 1.62 4.72 -4.22
N TYR A 72 1.65 5.37 -3.06
CA TYR A 72 0.74 6.44 -2.70
C TYR A 72 1.34 7.78 -3.13
N TYR A 73 0.70 8.41 -4.11
CA TYR A 73 1.04 9.74 -4.63
C TYR A 73 0.34 10.80 -3.78
N ALA A 74 1.12 11.50 -2.95
CA ALA A 74 0.55 12.35 -1.89
C ALA A 74 -0.01 13.68 -2.42
N ASP A 75 0.53 14.16 -3.55
CA ASP A 75 0.03 15.31 -4.31
C ASP A 75 -1.39 15.05 -4.86
N ARG A 76 -1.64 13.84 -5.37
CA ARG A 76 -2.90 13.44 -6.00
C ARG A 76 -3.85 12.72 -5.05
N LYS A 77 -3.35 12.28 -3.89
CA LYS A 77 -4.06 11.39 -2.95
C LYS A 77 -4.53 10.09 -3.59
N VAL A 78 -3.74 9.54 -4.51
CA VAL A 78 -4.05 8.31 -5.26
C VAL A 78 -3.05 7.21 -4.94
N LEU A 79 -3.53 5.98 -4.86
CA LEU A 79 -2.72 4.78 -4.74
C LEU A 79 -2.64 4.07 -6.10
N LEU A 80 -1.43 3.80 -6.59
CA LEU A 80 -1.21 3.10 -7.87
C LEU A 80 -0.24 1.92 -7.71
N PRO A 81 -0.51 0.76 -8.33
CA PRO A 81 -1.81 0.40 -8.90
C PRO A 81 -2.88 0.35 -7.80
N GLU A 82 -4.16 0.54 -8.14
CA GLU A 82 -5.22 0.37 -7.15
C GLU A 82 -5.39 -1.11 -6.77
N GLN A 83 -5.25 -1.98 -7.78
CA GLN A 83 -5.31 -3.43 -7.66
C GLN A 83 -4.35 -4.08 -8.65
N VAL A 84 -3.86 -5.27 -8.30
CA VAL A 84 -3.11 -6.15 -9.20
C VAL A 84 -3.92 -7.44 -9.36
N ARG A 85 -4.20 -7.83 -10.61
CA ARG A 85 -4.93 -9.08 -10.90
C ARG A 85 -3.94 -10.23 -10.96
N VAL A 86 -4.27 -11.29 -10.23
CA VAL A 86 -3.49 -12.52 -10.17
C VAL A 86 -4.40 -13.66 -10.58
N ARG A 87 -3.94 -14.48 -11.52
CA ARG A 87 -4.64 -15.69 -11.94
C ARG A 87 -3.71 -16.88 -11.72
N VAL A 88 -4.24 -17.97 -11.19
CA VAL A 88 -3.53 -19.25 -11.09
C VAL A 88 -4.31 -20.27 -11.89
N GLY A 89 -3.67 -20.88 -12.88
CA GLY A 89 -4.22 -22.00 -13.64
C GLY A 89 -3.41 -23.26 -13.39
N GLY A 90 -4.01 -24.43 -13.50
CA GLY A 90 -3.33 -25.73 -13.36
C GLY A 90 -4.33 -26.86 -13.56
N THR A 91 -4.05 -28.02 -12.99
CA THR A 91 -4.90 -29.23 -13.10
C THR A 91 -5.27 -29.81 -11.73
N TYR A 92 -6.36 -30.56 -11.68
CA TYR A 92 -6.69 -31.44 -10.57
C TYR A 92 -5.89 -32.75 -10.69
N LEU A 93 -5.33 -33.23 -9.58
CA LEU A 93 -4.52 -34.46 -9.59
C LEU A 93 -5.31 -35.73 -9.91
N ASP A 94 -6.60 -35.77 -9.57
CA ASP A 94 -7.38 -37.01 -9.66
C ASP A 94 -7.90 -37.32 -11.06
N ASP A 95 -8.11 -36.29 -11.89
CA ASP A 95 -8.84 -36.40 -13.16
C ASP A 95 -8.29 -35.50 -14.28
N ASP A 96 -7.13 -34.87 -14.06
CA ASP A 96 -6.48 -33.95 -15.01
C ASP A 96 -7.39 -32.79 -15.48
N GLU A 97 -8.49 -32.51 -14.77
CA GLU A 97 -9.39 -31.42 -15.13
C GLU A 97 -8.69 -30.08 -14.89
N PRO A 98 -8.80 -29.09 -15.80
CA PRO A 98 -8.18 -27.79 -15.60
C PRO A 98 -8.90 -27.01 -14.49
N PHE A 99 -8.14 -26.34 -13.63
CA PHE A 99 -8.66 -25.36 -12.69
C PHE A 99 -8.15 -23.95 -13.01
N THR A 100 -8.92 -22.94 -12.62
CA THR A 100 -8.49 -21.55 -12.64
C THR A 100 -9.00 -20.85 -11.39
N ALA A 101 -8.12 -20.08 -10.75
CA ALA A 101 -8.43 -19.26 -9.59
C ALA A 101 -8.00 -17.81 -9.85
N GLU A 102 -8.93 -16.87 -9.69
CA GLU A 102 -8.66 -15.44 -9.83
C GLU A 102 -8.65 -14.75 -8.48
N LEU A 103 -7.64 -13.90 -8.28
CA LEU A 103 -7.42 -13.10 -7.10
C LEU A 103 -7.13 -11.65 -7.49
N SER A 104 -7.52 -10.71 -6.63
CA SER A 104 -7.14 -9.31 -6.74
C SER A 104 -6.36 -8.91 -5.49
N VAL A 105 -5.17 -8.37 -5.70
CA VAL A 105 -4.25 -7.96 -4.63
C VAL A 105 -4.30 -6.44 -4.53
N THR A 106 -4.65 -5.94 -3.35
CA THR A 106 -4.71 -4.51 -3.04
C THR A 106 -3.83 -4.23 -1.82
N VAL A 107 -3.58 -2.95 -1.51
CA VAL A 107 -2.91 -2.61 -0.24
C VAL A 107 -3.72 -3.07 0.97
N GLN A 108 -5.04 -3.18 0.85
CA GLN A 108 -5.92 -3.61 1.93
C GLN A 108 -5.89 -5.11 2.16
N GLY A 109 -5.53 -5.91 1.17
CA GLY A 109 -5.49 -7.36 1.28
C GLY A 109 -5.66 -8.08 -0.04
N ILE A 110 -6.15 -9.31 0.05
CA ILE A 110 -6.26 -10.24 -1.07
C ILE A 110 -7.72 -10.63 -1.19
N HIS A 111 -8.31 -10.29 -2.33
CA HIS A 111 -9.69 -10.57 -2.68
C HIS A 111 -9.73 -11.78 -3.60
N THR A 112 -10.66 -12.68 -3.34
CA THR A 112 -11.05 -13.77 -4.24
C THR A 112 -12.54 -13.61 -4.53
N ALA A 113 -13.07 -14.28 -5.56
CA ALA A 113 -14.51 -14.24 -5.89
C ALA A 113 -15.45 -14.54 -4.70
N HIS A 114 -14.97 -15.23 -3.65
CA HIS A 114 -15.80 -15.67 -2.53
C HIS A 114 -15.28 -15.29 -1.15
N ARG A 115 -14.07 -14.72 -1.04
CA ARG A 115 -13.44 -14.43 0.25
C ARG A 115 -12.53 -13.21 0.15
N PHE A 116 -12.56 -12.39 1.20
CA PHE A 116 -11.58 -11.34 1.44
C PHE A 116 -10.63 -11.78 2.57
N ARG A 117 -9.33 -11.73 2.32
CA ARG A 117 -8.30 -11.84 3.36
C ARG A 117 -7.68 -10.48 3.58
N SER A 118 -8.06 -9.83 4.69
CA SER A 118 -7.51 -8.55 5.10
C SER A 118 -6.00 -8.66 5.33
N ALA A 119 -5.24 -7.80 4.66
CA ALA A 119 -3.96 -7.39 5.21
C ALA A 119 -4.30 -6.44 6.35
N ASP A 120 -3.82 -6.75 7.55
CA ASP A 120 -4.03 -5.99 8.78
C ASP A 120 -3.60 -4.50 8.66
N THR A 121 -4.42 -3.71 7.97
CA THR A 121 -4.00 -2.49 7.25
C THR A 121 -4.43 -1.23 7.95
N GLN A 122 -5.49 -1.23 8.76
CA GLN A 122 -5.83 -0.05 9.56
C GLN A 122 -4.70 0.31 10.54
N VAL A 123 -4.10 -0.68 11.21
CA VAL A 123 -2.97 -0.46 12.12
C VAL A 123 -1.70 -0.05 11.37
N GLN A 124 -1.53 -0.52 10.13
CA GLN A 124 -0.35 -0.21 9.31
C GLN A 124 -0.47 1.14 8.59
N LEU A 125 -1.65 1.53 8.10
CA LEU A 125 -1.94 2.83 7.49
C LEU A 125 -1.69 4.00 8.46
N LEU A 126 -2.02 3.83 9.74
CA LEU A 126 -1.70 4.82 10.78
C LEU A 126 -0.19 4.93 11.03
N LYS A 127 0.53 3.80 11.04
CA LYS A 127 2.01 3.78 11.13
C LYS A 127 2.68 4.30 9.85
N GLN A 128 2.04 4.13 8.69
CA GLN A 128 2.50 4.56 7.38
C GLN A 128 2.52 6.08 7.22
N ARG A 129 1.83 6.88 8.05
CA ARG A 129 1.92 8.36 8.00
C ARG A 129 3.33 8.91 8.29
N LYS A 130 4.24 8.12 8.87
CA LYS A 130 5.58 8.57 9.28
C LYS A 130 6.76 7.99 8.46
N LYS A 131 6.54 7.00 7.59
CA LYS A 131 7.61 6.34 6.82
C LYS A 131 7.47 6.56 5.32
N ILE A 132 8.59 6.74 4.62
CA ILE A 132 8.65 6.90 3.15
C ILE A 132 8.40 5.54 2.48
N ASP A 133 9.06 4.50 2.97
CA ASP A 133 8.87 3.13 2.51
C ASP A 133 8.31 2.23 3.61
N THR A 134 7.32 1.42 3.27
CA THR A 134 6.69 0.47 4.20
C THR A 134 6.66 -0.93 3.62
N ARG A 135 7.18 -1.90 4.36
CA ARG A 135 7.07 -3.31 4.03
C ARG A 135 6.02 -3.95 4.93
N LEU A 136 4.96 -4.49 4.35
CA LEU A 136 3.94 -5.23 5.07
C LEU A 136 4.47 -6.60 5.49
N LYS A 137 3.85 -7.21 6.50
CA LYS A 137 4.16 -8.58 6.91
C LYS A 137 3.89 -9.54 5.74
N LYS A 138 4.81 -10.48 5.53
CA LYS A 138 4.67 -11.57 4.56
C LYS A 138 3.39 -12.37 4.82
N ARG A 139 2.68 -12.73 3.76
CA ARG A 139 1.44 -13.52 3.83
C ARG A 139 1.56 -14.76 2.96
N THR A 140 0.96 -15.85 3.42
CA THR A 140 0.81 -17.07 2.63
C THR A 140 -0.65 -17.24 2.23
N VAL A 141 -0.88 -17.43 0.94
CA VAL A 141 -2.18 -17.70 0.33
C VAL A 141 -2.16 -19.11 -0.21
N ARG A 142 -2.81 -20.02 0.52
CA ARG A 142 -3.07 -21.37 0.04
C ARG A 142 -4.37 -21.40 -0.77
N LEU A 143 -4.28 -21.77 -2.04
CA LEU A 143 -5.40 -21.99 -2.94
C LEU A 143 -6.00 -23.36 -2.65
N ALA A 144 -7.20 -23.37 -2.08
CA ALA A 144 -7.93 -24.58 -1.76
C ALA A 144 -9.02 -24.83 -2.80
N CYS A 145 -9.08 -26.05 -3.32
CA CYS A 145 -10.11 -26.43 -4.27
C CYS A 145 -11.48 -26.64 -3.58
N LYS A 146 -12.58 -26.29 -4.26
CA LYS A 146 -13.92 -26.45 -3.70
C LYS A 146 -14.32 -27.93 -3.57
N ARG A 147 -13.87 -28.77 -4.50
CA ARG A 147 -14.27 -30.18 -4.66
C ARG A 147 -13.85 -31.04 -3.48
N TYR A 148 -12.58 -30.94 -3.06
CA TYR A 148 -12.00 -31.80 -2.02
C TYR A 148 -11.88 -31.08 -0.67
N CYS A 149 -11.23 -29.90 -0.65
CA CYS A 149 -10.92 -29.20 0.61
C CYS A 149 -12.14 -28.62 1.36
N LYS A 150 -13.34 -28.60 0.75
CA LYS A 150 -14.58 -28.26 1.50
C LYS A 150 -15.27 -29.48 2.12
N ARG A 151 -15.01 -30.70 1.61
CA ARG A 151 -15.60 -31.94 2.16
C ARG A 151 -14.90 -32.36 3.45
N GLU A 152 -13.61 -32.10 3.59
CA GLU A 152 -12.81 -32.45 4.78
C GLU A 152 -13.07 -31.58 6.03
N ARG A 153 -14.04 -30.67 6.01
CA ARG A 153 -14.31 -29.77 7.15
C ARG A 153 -15.08 -30.41 8.32
N HIS A 154 -15.31 -31.72 8.29
CA HIS A 154 -16.03 -32.44 9.34
C HIS A 154 -15.28 -33.68 9.82
N VAL A 155 -14.04 -33.52 10.28
CA VAL A 155 -13.51 -34.35 11.36
C VAL A 155 -12.74 -33.41 12.30
N ALA A 156 -13.45 -32.86 13.28
CA ALA A 156 -12.80 -32.30 14.45
C ALA A 156 -12.40 -33.50 15.33
N THR A 157 -11.10 -33.77 15.40
CA THR A 157 -10.53 -34.64 16.43
C THR A 157 -9.98 -33.72 17.54
N PRO A 158 -10.18 -34.09 18.82
CA PRO A 158 -10.15 -33.21 19.99
C PRO A 158 -8.80 -32.55 20.29
#